data_AF-A0ABD2ZVR0-F1
#
_entry.id   AF-A0ABD2ZVR0-F1
#
_cell.length_a   1.000
_cell.length_b   1.000
_cell.length_c   1.000
_cell.angle_alpha   90.00
_cell.angle_beta   90.00
_cell.angle_gamma   90.00
#
_symmetry.space_group_name_H-M   'P 1'
#
loop_
_entity.id
_entity.type
_entity.pdbx_description
1 polymer ?
#
loop_
_entity_poly.entity_id
_entity_poly.type
_entity_poly.pdbx_seq_one_letter_code
_entity_poly.pdbx_strand_id
1 'polypeptide(L)'
;MLVYCGVECFLVLGCLSWGWKRCTYIGSYDNVTWPIATAEEFEPITRICRLILAVYEPDLKNPKYAPAGGFRLNLDWLIKRVTYEQTQGNAPPYIIYLDHDHG
;
A
#
# COMPACT_ATOMS: atom_id res chain seq x y z
N MET A 1 -42.06 -26.05 -14.80
CA MET A 1 -40.58 -25.98 -14.94
C MET A 1 -40.11 -24.80 -15.83
N LEU A 2 -40.84 -23.68 -15.82
CA LEU A 2 -40.50 -22.43 -16.56
C LEU A 2 -40.66 -21.20 -15.67
N VAL A 3 -41.66 -21.22 -14.78
CA VAL A 3 -41.94 -20.14 -13.81
C VAL A 3 -40.83 -20.00 -12.75
N TYR A 4 -40.19 -21.10 -12.35
CA TYR A 4 -39.12 -21.09 -11.33
C TYR A 4 -37.86 -20.37 -11.83
N CYS A 5 -37.46 -20.65 -13.09
CA CYS A 5 -36.30 -20.03 -13.75
C CYS A 5 -36.46 -18.50 -13.89
N GLY A 6 -37.67 -18.02 -14.17
CA GLY A 6 -37.95 -16.58 -14.25
C GLY A 6 -37.72 -15.87 -12.91
N VAL A 7 -38.21 -16.45 -11.80
CA VAL A 7 -38.07 -15.85 -10.45
C VAL A 7 -36.60 -15.80 -10.02
N GLU A 8 -35.83 -16.85 -10.32
CA GLU A 8 -34.39 -16.88 -10.06
C GLU A 8 -33.65 -15.77 -10.84
N CYS A 9 -33.99 -15.54 -12.11
CA CYS A 9 -33.41 -14.46 -12.90
C CYS A 9 -33.71 -13.06 -12.33
N PHE A 10 -34.93 -12.80 -11.86
CA PHE A 10 -35.28 -11.52 -11.24
C PHE A 10 -34.54 -11.30 -9.91
N LEU A 11 -34.38 -12.35 -9.10
CA LEU A 11 -33.59 -12.30 -7.87
C LEU A 11 -32.12 -12.01 -8.17
N VAL A 12 -31.52 -12.70 -9.14
CA VAL A 12 -30.12 -12.49 -9.54
C VAL A 12 -29.92 -11.08 -10.08
N LEU A 13 -30.76 -10.60 -11.00
CA LEU A 13 -30.66 -9.25 -11.55
C LEU A 13 -30.90 -8.17 -10.49
N GLY A 14 -31.81 -8.41 -9.54
CA GLY A 14 -32.07 -7.53 -8.40
C GLY A 14 -30.86 -7.45 -7.47
N CYS A 15 -30.29 -8.59 -7.08
CA CYS A 15 -29.08 -8.66 -6.26
C CYS A 15 -27.86 -8.04 -6.96
N LEU A 16 -27.70 -8.27 -8.27
CA LEU A 16 -26.61 -7.68 -9.06
C LEU A 16 -26.75 -6.16 -9.14
N SER A 17 -27.97 -5.66 -9.36
CA SER A 17 -28.26 -4.22 -9.42
C SER A 17 -28.08 -3.54 -8.07
N TRP A 18 -28.48 -4.20 -6.98
CA TRP A 18 -28.27 -3.73 -5.61
C TRP A 18 -26.79 -3.71 -5.25
N GLY A 19 -26.06 -4.78 -5.55
CA GLY A 19 -24.61 -4.88 -5.36
C GLY A 19 -23.86 -3.83 -6.16
N TRP A 20 -24.20 -3.64 -7.45
CA TRP A 20 -23.62 -2.60 -8.29
C TRP A 20 -23.85 -1.20 -7.71
N LYS A 21 -25.08 -0.89 -7.29
CA LYS A 21 -25.39 0.40 -6.64
C LYS A 21 -24.62 0.58 -5.34
N ARG A 22 -24.55 -0.42 -4.44
CA ARG A 22 -23.79 -0.30 -3.18
C ARG A 22 -22.30 -0.12 -3.47
N CYS A 23 -21.69 -0.94 -4.33
CA CYS A 23 -20.25 -0.86 -4.61
C CYS A 23 -19.83 0.44 -5.31
N THR A 24 -20.63 0.95 -6.25
CA THR A 24 -20.31 2.19 -6.99
C THR A 24 -20.68 3.46 -6.23
N TYR A 25 -21.79 3.44 -5.48
CA TYR A 25 -22.27 4.63 -4.77
C TYR A 25 -21.57 4.85 -3.43
N ILE A 26 -21.31 3.78 -2.67
CA ILE A 26 -20.71 3.88 -1.33
C ILE A 26 -19.23 4.29 -1.45
N GLY A 27 -18.46 3.58 -2.29
CA GLY A 27 -17.02 3.84 -2.41
C GLY A 27 -16.66 5.23 -2.93
N SER A 28 -17.53 5.90 -3.71
CA SER A 28 -17.23 7.22 -4.28
C SER A 28 -17.50 8.40 -3.33
N TYR A 29 -18.37 8.23 -2.33
CA TYR A 29 -18.78 9.31 -1.42
C TYR A 29 -18.40 9.04 0.05
N ASP A 30 -17.86 7.87 0.35
CA ASP A 30 -17.46 7.50 1.71
C ASP A 30 -16.46 8.46 2.34
N ASN A 31 -15.63 9.13 1.53
CA ASN A 31 -14.63 10.08 2.02
C ASN A 31 -15.16 11.51 2.24
N VAL A 32 -16.41 11.79 1.87
CA VAL A 32 -16.97 13.16 1.93
C VAL A 32 -17.08 13.66 3.37
N THR A 33 -17.28 12.75 4.31
CA THR A 33 -17.40 13.06 5.75
C THR A 33 -16.11 12.79 6.52
N TRP A 34 -15.03 12.36 5.86
CA TRP A 34 -13.77 12.08 6.56
C TRP A 34 -13.16 13.39 7.07
N PRO A 35 -12.71 13.45 8.33
CA PRO A 35 -11.96 14.58 8.81
C PRO A 35 -10.63 14.70 8.04
N ILE A 36 -10.08 15.92 8.01
CA ILE A 36 -8.72 16.13 7.48
C ILE A 36 -7.77 15.30 8.32
N ALA A 37 -7.06 14.38 7.67
CA ALA A 37 -6.07 13.55 8.33
C ALA A 37 -4.91 14.41 8.85
N THR A 38 -4.51 14.12 10.09
CA THR A 38 -3.46 14.81 10.82
C THR A 38 -2.07 14.35 10.37
N ALA A 39 -1.05 15.16 10.66
CA ALA A 39 0.33 14.79 10.33
C ALA A 39 0.78 13.51 11.07
N GLU A 40 0.24 13.26 12.26
CA GLU A 40 0.52 12.08 13.09
C GLU A 40 -0.03 10.81 12.45
N GLU A 41 -1.25 10.87 11.89
CA GLU A 41 -1.85 9.75 11.14
C GLU A 41 -1.06 9.40 9.86
N PHE A 42 -0.40 10.39 9.25
CA PHE A 42 0.45 10.19 8.07
C PHE A 42 1.91 9.83 8.38
N GLU A 43 2.38 10.05 9.61
CA GLU A 43 3.74 9.73 10.04
C GLU A 43 4.19 8.31 9.62
N PRO A 44 3.42 7.23 9.89
CA PRO A 44 3.82 5.88 9.49
C PRO A 44 3.87 5.71 7.97
N ILE A 45 2.98 6.37 7.22
CA ILE A 45 2.97 6.32 5.75
C ILE A 45 4.26 6.95 5.22
N THR A 46 4.63 8.14 5.71
CA THR A 46 5.86 8.80 5.29
C THR A 46 7.11 7.97 5.64
N ARG A 47 7.12 7.28 6.78
CA ARG A 47 8.20 6.38 7.19
C ARG A 47 8.34 5.19 6.22
N ILE A 48 7.24 4.53 5.89
CA ILE A 48 7.23 3.41 4.93
C ILE A 48 7.64 3.88 3.53
N CYS A 49 7.14 5.02 3.05
CA CYS A 49 7.55 5.57 1.75
C CYS A 49 9.06 5.84 1.69
N ARG A 50 9.65 6.37 2.77
CA ARG A 50 11.12 6.54 2.87
C ARG A 50 11.83 5.19 2.80
N LEU A 51 11.35 4.16 3.50
CA LEU A 51 11.92 2.81 3.44
C LEU A 51 11.88 2.23 2.01
N ILE A 52 10.75 2.38 1.30
CA ILE A 52 10.60 1.89 -0.07
C ILE A 52 11.58 2.60 -1.01
N LEU A 53 11.71 3.92 -0.90
CA LEU A 53 12.67 4.69 -1.71
C LEU A 53 14.12 4.30 -1.40
N ALA A 54 14.44 4.00 -0.14
CA ALA A 54 15.78 3.59 0.29
C ALA A 54 16.25 2.28 -0.39
N VAL A 55 15.33 1.41 -0.82
CA VAL A 55 15.65 0.20 -1.60
C VAL A 55 16.42 0.53 -2.88
N TYR A 56 16.12 1.67 -3.50
CA TYR A 56 16.67 2.08 -4.79
C TYR A 56 17.94 2.94 -4.67
N GLU A 57 18.33 3.35 -3.47
CA GLU A 57 19.60 4.03 -3.27
C GLU A 57 20.77 3.10 -3.57
N PRO A 58 21.82 3.53 -4.29
CA PRO A 58 23.02 2.72 -4.48
C PRO A 58 23.77 2.50 -3.16
N ASP A 59 23.86 3.53 -2.33
CA ASP A 59 24.46 3.48 -0.99
C ASP A 59 23.54 4.17 0.03
N LEU A 60 23.20 3.45 1.10
CA LEU A 60 22.37 3.96 2.18
C LEU A 60 23.14 4.85 3.17
N LYS A 61 24.47 4.72 3.24
CA LYS A 61 25.32 5.55 4.12
C LYS A 61 25.51 6.95 3.54
N ASN A 62 25.59 7.04 2.21
CA ASN A 62 25.69 8.29 1.47
C ASN A 62 24.63 8.34 0.35
N PRO A 63 23.36 8.56 0.70
CA PRO A 63 22.26 8.51 -0.25
C PRO A 63 22.30 9.69 -1.24
N LYS A 64 22.01 9.40 -2.51
CA LYS A 64 22.04 10.38 -3.60
C LYS A 64 20.68 10.99 -3.90
N TYR A 65 19.60 10.24 -3.67
CA TYR A 65 18.22 10.60 -4.00
C TYR A 65 17.34 10.73 -2.74
N ALA A 66 17.97 11.10 -1.63
CA ALA A 66 17.29 11.24 -0.36
C ALA A 66 16.19 12.32 -0.44
N PRO A 67 14.98 12.06 0.13
CA PRO A 67 13.95 13.07 0.25
C PRO A 67 14.39 14.19 1.19
N ALA A 68 13.67 15.31 1.19
CA ALA A 68 13.92 16.41 2.13
C ALA A 68 13.90 15.90 3.58
N GLY A 69 15.00 16.13 4.32
CA GLY A 69 15.20 15.61 5.68
C GLY A 69 15.78 14.19 5.76
N GLY A 70 16.14 13.58 4.63
CA GLY A 70 16.76 12.27 4.56
C GLY A 70 15.79 11.10 4.75
N PHE A 71 16.34 9.89 4.73
CA PHE A 71 15.55 8.67 4.94
C PHE A 71 15.13 8.46 6.39
N ARG A 72 15.84 9.05 7.36
CA ARG A 72 15.59 8.89 8.80
C ARG A 72 15.52 7.41 9.22
N LEU A 73 16.33 6.57 8.56
CA LEU A 73 16.44 5.14 8.84
C LEU A 73 17.66 4.88 9.72
N ASN A 74 17.53 3.96 10.66
CA ASN A 74 18.66 3.47 11.43
C ASN A 74 19.30 2.29 10.71
N LEU A 75 20.54 2.44 10.25
CA LEU A 75 21.25 1.39 9.50
C LEU A 75 21.60 0.18 10.37
N ASP A 76 21.65 0.31 11.69
CA ASP A 76 21.87 -0.81 12.61
C ASP A 76 20.67 -1.77 12.66
N TRP A 77 19.49 -1.32 12.20
CA TRP A 77 18.26 -2.11 12.14
C TRP A 77 18.05 -2.78 10.77
N LEU A 78 18.98 -2.56 9.84
CA LEU A 78 18.96 -3.16 8.52
C LEU A 78 19.46 -4.61 8.61
N ILE A 79 18.54 -5.57 8.57
CA ILE A 79 18.87 -7.00 8.62
C ILE A 79 19.48 -7.48 7.30
N LYS A 80 18.92 -7.03 6.17
CA LYS A 80 19.39 -7.45 4.85
C LYS A 80 19.07 -6.40 3.80
N ARG A 81 19.99 -6.19 2.86
CA ARG A 81 19.76 -5.46 1.62
C ARG A 81 20.23 -6.33 0.46
N VAL A 82 19.41 -6.40 -0.59
CA VAL A 82 19.70 -7.14 -1.81
C VAL A 82 19.53 -6.22 -3.02
N THR A 83 20.60 -6.08 -3.80
CA THR A 83 20.61 -5.25 -5.03
C THR A 83 20.31 -6.07 -6.28
N TYR A 84 20.10 -5.40 -7.42
CA TYR A 84 19.87 -6.06 -8.70
C TYR A 84 21.02 -7.00 -9.12
N GLU A 85 22.27 -6.64 -8.80
CA GLU A 85 23.45 -7.47 -9.07
C GLU A 85 23.38 -8.79 -8.28
N GLN A 86 22.86 -8.73 -7.06
CA GLN A 86 22.71 -9.90 -6.18
C GLN A 86 21.49 -10.75 -6.54
N THR A 87 20.40 -10.15 -7.05
CA THR A 87 19.25 -10.91 -7.55
C THR A 87 19.47 -11.51 -8.93
N GLN A 88 20.49 -11.07 -9.66
CA GLN A 88 20.77 -11.45 -11.05
C GLN A 88 19.54 -11.22 -11.96
N GLY A 89 18.73 -10.21 -11.66
CA GLY A 89 17.51 -9.89 -12.40
C GLY A 89 16.31 -10.81 -12.12
N ASN A 90 16.42 -11.80 -11.24
CA ASN A 90 15.31 -12.70 -10.91
C ASN A 90 14.27 -12.08 -9.97
N ALA A 91 14.61 -10.96 -9.32
CA ALA A 91 13.72 -10.20 -8.46
C ALA A 91 14.13 -8.72 -8.42
N PRO A 92 13.19 -7.81 -8.12
CA PRO A 92 13.51 -6.45 -7.73
C PRO A 92 14.41 -6.42 -6.48
N PRO A 93 15.20 -5.35 -6.28
CA PRO A 93 15.94 -5.15 -5.05
C PRO A 93 14.98 -5.06 -3.87
N TYR A 94 15.46 -5.46 -2.70
CA TYR A 94 14.64 -5.43 -1.49
C TYR A 94 15.50 -5.24 -0.24
N ILE A 95 14.84 -4.78 0.80
CA ILE A 95 15.40 -4.59 2.13
C ILE A 95 14.55 -5.35 3.14
N ILE A 96 15.20 -6.05 4.07
CA ILE A 96 14.59 -6.55 5.30
C ILE A 96 15.05 -5.61 6.41
N TYR A 97 14.10 -4.88 6.98
CA TYR A 97 14.33 -3.87 8.01
C TYR A 97 13.45 -4.18 9.22
N LEU A 98 14.01 -4.08 10.43
CA LEU A 98 13.29 -4.34 11.67
C LEU A 98 13.12 -3.01 12.44
N ASP A 99 11.93 -2.42 12.37
CA ASP A 99 11.63 -1.19 13.10
C ASP A 99 11.42 -1.52 14.58
N HIS A 100 12.37 -1.12 15.42
CA HIS A 100 12.32 -1.39 16.87
C HIS A 100 11.48 -0.38 17.64
N ASP A 101 11.27 0.81 17.08
CA ASP A 101 10.57 1.90 17.77
C ASP A 101 9.05 1.85 17.56
N HIS A 102 8.58 1.15 16.52
CA HIS A 102 7.18 1.22 16.07
C HIS A 102 6.53 -0.16 15.85
N GLY A 103 6.94 -1.17 16.64
CA GLY A 103 6.41 -2.54 16.59
C GLY A 103 5.22 -2.81 17.48
#